data_AF-A0A9R0SNS7-F1
#
_entry.id   AF-A0A9R0SNS7-F1
#
_cell.length_a   1.000
_cell.length_b   1.000
_cell.length_c   1.000
_cell.angle_alpha   90.00
_cell.angle_beta   90.00
_cell.angle_gamma   90.00
#
_symmetry.space_group_name_H-M   'P 1'
#
loop_
_entity.id
_entity.type
_entity.pdbx_description
1 polymer ?
#
loop_
_entity_poly.entity_id
_entity_poly.type
_entity_poly.pdbx_seq_one_letter_code
_entity_poly.pdbx_strand_id
1 'polypeptide(L)'
;MSDYGYSIEHILMVDIIPDAAVRRAMNDINAAQRLQLASVYKGEAEKIHLVKKAEGEAEAKYLSGVGIAKQRQAITDGLRENILNFSHSYFDTIKELGDNSKTTTVFIPHGPGHVKDIGDQIRTGMMEASSSGL
;
A
#
# COMPACT_ATOMS: atom_id res chain seq x y z
N MET A 1 43.61 23.72 -72.77
CA MET A 1 43.66 24.99 -72.00
C MET A 1 44.94 25.02 -71.19
N SER A 2 46.07 25.09 -71.89
CA SER A 2 47.43 25.07 -71.31
C SER A 2 48.28 26.26 -71.76
N ASP A 3 47.71 27.15 -72.59
CA ASP A 3 48.44 28.31 -73.14
C ASP A 3 48.14 29.62 -72.38
N TYR A 4 47.19 29.60 -71.44
CA TYR A 4 46.91 30.72 -70.52
C TYR A 4 46.71 30.15 -69.10
N GLY A 5 47.61 30.51 -68.18
CA GLY A 5 47.80 29.86 -66.88
C GLY A 5 46.68 30.07 -65.86
N TYR A 6 45.62 29.26 -65.96
CA TYR A 6 44.60 29.12 -64.91
C TYR A 6 44.42 27.64 -64.54
N SER A 7 44.45 27.34 -63.24
CA SER A 7 44.14 26.01 -62.67
C SER A 7 42.82 26.11 -61.92
N ILE A 8 41.81 25.34 -62.32
CA ILE A 8 40.51 25.31 -61.66
C ILE A 8 40.61 24.29 -60.50
N GLU A 9 40.69 24.79 -59.27
CA GLU A 9 40.82 23.94 -58.07
C GLU A 9 39.47 23.34 -57.64
N HIS A 10 38.40 24.15 -57.71
CA HIS A 10 37.04 23.71 -57.39
C HIS A 10 36.01 24.39 -58.30
N ILE A 11 34.98 23.63 -58.68
CA ILE A 11 33.81 24.13 -59.39
C ILE A 11 32.62 24.04 -58.44
N LEU A 12 31.96 25.16 -58.19
CA LEU A 12 30.69 25.17 -57.46
C LEU A 12 29.56 24.89 -58.44
N MET A 13 28.84 23.80 -58.22
CA MET A 13 27.61 23.52 -58.92
C MET A 13 26.50 24.44 -58.40
N VAL A 14 25.88 25.20 -59.29
CA VAL A 14 24.93 26.25 -58.91
C VAL A 14 23.56 25.66 -58.59
N ASP A 15 23.01 24.77 -59.44
CA ASP A 15 21.75 24.06 -59.19
C ASP A 15 21.62 22.78 -60.05
N ILE A 16 21.08 21.70 -59.49
CA ILE A 16 20.58 20.54 -60.23
C ILE A 16 19.06 20.52 -60.11
N ILE A 17 18.37 20.60 -61.24
CA ILE A 17 16.90 20.56 -61.27
C ILE A 17 16.47 19.17 -61.77
N PRO A 18 16.09 18.24 -60.88
CA PRO A 18 15.54 16.96 -61.30
C PRO A 18 14.16 17.13 -61.92
N ASP A 19 13.76 16.15 -62.72
CA ASP A 19 12.43 16.09 -63.34
C ASP A 19 11.31 16.21 -62.30
N ALA A 20 10.20 16.84 -62.68
CA ALA A 20 9.08 17.11 -61.79
C ALA A 20 8.47 15.83 -61.18
N ALA A 21 8.45 14.72 -61.94
CA ALA A 21 7.98 13.43 -61.43
C ALA A 21 8.92 12.88 -60.35
N VAL A 22 10.23 12.98 -60.57
CA VAL A 22 11.25 12.52 -59.61
C VAL A 22 11.20 13.35 -58.33
N ARG A 23 11.03 14.68 -58.43
CA ARG A 23 10.93 15.55 -57.25
C ARG A 23 9.72 15.22 -56.38
N ARG A 24 8.55 14.95 -56.98
CA ARG A 24 7.36 14.54 -56.24
C ARG A 24 7.57 13.19 -55.57
N ALA A 25 8.04 12.19 -56.31
CA ALA A 25 8.32 10.87 -55.77
C ALA A 25 9.32 10.92 -54.60
N MET A 26 10.40 11.71 -54.72
CA MET A 26 11.36 11.90 -53.63
C MET A 26 10.75 12.60 -52.42
N ASN A 27 9.87 13.59 -52.62
CA ASN A 27 9.19 14.25 -51.51
C ASN A 27 8.24 13.28 -50.79
N ASP A 28 7.46 12.51 -51.53
CA ASP A 28 6.54 11.51 -50.96
C ASP A 28 7.30 10.41 -50.20
N ILE A 29 8.44 9.94 -50.72
CA ILE A 29 9.31 8.97 -50.04
C ILE A 29 9.85 9.56 -48.73
N ASN A 30 10.37 10.79 -48.77
CA ASN A 30 10.90 11.45 -47.59
C ASN A 30 9.81 11.73 -46.53
N ALA A 31 8.62 12.13 -46.98
CA ALA A 31 7.47 12.33 -46.11
C ALA A 31 7.03 11.02 -45.46
N ALA A 32 6.91 9.94 -46.23
CA ALA A 32 6.55 8.61 -45.72
C ALA A 32 7.61 8.07 -44.74
N GLN A 33 8.90 8.22 -45.05
CA GLN A 33 9.99 7.82 -44.15
C GLN A 33 9.95 8.59 -42.82
N ARG A 34 9.72 9.91 -42.87
CA ARG A 34 9.55 10.73 -41.65
C ARG A 34 8.33 10.31 -40.85
N LEU A 35 7.22 10.03 -41.52
CA LEU A 35 5.99 9.58 -40.86
C LEU A 35 6.16 8.21 -40.22
N GLN A 36 6.84 7.28 -40.89
CA GLN A 36 7.14 5.95 -40.36
C GLN A 36 8.04 6.05 -39.14
N LEU A 37 9.10 6.87 -39.20
CA LEU A 37 9.99 7.11 -38.07
C LEU A 37 9.23 7.70 -36.87
N ALA A 38 8.38 8.70 -37.10
CA ALA A 38 7.52 9.27 -36.07
C ALA A 38 6.55 8.23 -35.48
N SER A 39 6.01 7.34 -36.30
CA SER A 39 5.10 6.28 -35.86
C SER A 39 5.82 5.23 -35.00
N VAL A 40 7.05 4.86 -35.36
CA VAL A 40 7.89 3.95 -34.56
C VAL A 40 8.18 4.57 -33.19
N TYR A 41 8.65 5.82 -33.16
CA TYR A 41 8.90 6.51 -31.89
C TYR A 41 7.65 6.65 -31.03
N LYS A 42 6.50 6.92 -31.64
CA LYS A 42 5.23 6.98 -30.93
C LYS A 42 4.86 5.61 -30.32
N GLY A 43 5.00 4.52 -31.06
CA GLY A 43 4.73 3.17 -30.55
C GLY A 43 5.68 2.75 -29.43
N GLU A 44 6.96 3.09 -29.55
CA GLU A 44 7.94 2.86 -28.47
C GLU A 44 7.63 3.69 -27.23
N ALA A 45 7.27 4.96 -27.40
CA ALA A 45 6.86 5.83 -26.31
C ALA A 45 5.61 5.30 -25.59
N GLU A 46 4.60 4.83 -26.34
CA GLU A 46 3.40 4.22 -25.78
C GLU A 46 3.72 2.93 -25.01
N LYS A 47 4.60 2.09 -25.54
CA LYS A 47 5.08 0.88 -24.84
C LYS A 47 5.75 1.24 -23.52
N ILE A 48 6.69 2.19 -23.53
CA ILE A 48 7.39 2.65 -22.33
C ILE A 48 6.39 3.23 -21.33
N HIS A 49 5.44 4.04 -21.80
CA HIS A 49 4.43 4.65 -20.94
C HIS A 49 3.55 3.58 -20.28
N LEU A 50 3.09 2.58 -21.03
CA LEU A 50 2.26 1.50 -20.51
C LEU A 50 3.02 0.64 -19.48
N VAL A 51 4.26 0.26 -19.78
CA VAL A 51 5.09 -0.53 -18.85
C VAL A 51 5.34 0.26 -17.58
N LYS A 52 5.78 1.52 -17.67
CA LYS A 52 6.01 2.35 -16.48
C LYS A 52 4.75 2.58 -15.66
N LYS A 53 3.60 2.75 -16.31
CA LYS A 53 2.32 2.87 -15.62
C LYS A 53 1.99 1.57 -14.87
N ALA A 54 2.15 0.41 -15.51
CA ALA A 54 1.89 -0.89 -14.89
C ALA A 54 2.85 -1.16 -13.72
N GLU A 55 4.14 -0.84 -13.87
CA GLU A 55 5.15 -0.93 -12.81
C GLU A 55 4.79 -0.04 -11.63
N GLY A 56 4.42 1.23 -11.89
CA GLY A 56 4.00 2.16 -10.85
C GLY A 56 2.72 1.73 -10.13
N GLU A 57 1.74 1.18 -10.85
CA GLU A 57 0.51 0.64 -10.24
C GLU A 57 0.78 -0.60 -9.38
N ALA A 58 1.69 -1.48 -9.82
CA ALA A 58 2.09 -2.66 -9.06
C ALA A 58 2.85 -2.27 -7.78
N GLU A 59 3.80 -1.34 -7.89
CA GLU A 59 4.57 -0.82 -6.76
C GLU A 59 3.67 -0.09 -5.76
N ALA A 60 2.72 0.74 -6.23
CA ALA A 60 1.76 1.42 -5.37
C ALA A 60 0.89 0.43 -4.58
N LYS A 61 0.40 -0.64 -5.22
CA LYS A 61 -0.36 -1.71 -4.55
C LYS A 61 0.50 -2.45 -3.53
N TYR A 62 1.75 -2.75 -3.86
CA TYR A 62 2.69 -3.39 -2.95
C TYR A 62 2.93 -2.53 -1.71
N LEU A 63 3.27 -1.25 -1.89
CA LEU A 63 3.55 -0.33 -0.79
C LEU A 63 2.32 -0.12 0.11
N SER A 64 1.13 -0.02 -0.50
CA SER A 64 -0.14 0.03 0.22
C SER A 64 -0.38 -1.23 1.06
N GLY A 65 -0.14 -2.41 0.49
CA GLY A 65 -0.24 -3.68 1.21
C GLY A 65 0.73 -3.78 2.39
N VAL A 66 1.98 -3.34 2.20
CA VAL A 66 2.98 -3.27 3.27
C VAL A 66 2.54 -2.29 4.37
N GLY A 67 1.98 -1.14 4.01
CA GLY A 67 1.45 -0.16 4.96
C GLY A 67 0.33 -0.75 5.83
N ILE A 68 -0.64 -1.42 5.20
CA ILE A 68 -1.75 -2.08 5.91
C ILE A 68 -1.23 -3.19 6.82
N ALA A 69 -0.29 -4.02 6.34
CA ALA A 69 0.30 -5.09 7.15
C ALA A 69 1.03 -4.54 8.39
N LYS A 70 1.85 -3.50 8.22
CA LYS A 70 2.52 -2.81 9.33
C LYS A 70 1.53 -2.19 10.30
N GLN A 71 0.45 -1.57 9.80
CA GLN A 71 -0.61 -1.03 10.65
C GLN A 71 -1.30 -2.14 11.46
N ARG A 72 -1.63 -3.28 10.85
CA ARG A 72 -2.20 -4.44 11.56
C ARG A 72 -1.27 -4.99 12.62
N GLN A 73 0.03 -5.03 12.33
CA GLN A 73 1.03 -5.45 13.30
C GLN A 73 1.05 -4.49 14.51
N ALA A 74 1.12 -3.18 14.27
CA ALA A 74 1.09 -2.18 15.36
C ALA A 74 -0.20 -2.27 16.21
N ILE A 75 -1.35 -2.52 15.59
CA ILE A 75 -2.62 -2.75 16.32
C ILE A 75 -2.53 -4.01 17.20
N THR A 76 -2.00 -5.10 16.66
CA THR A 76 -1.89 -6.37 17.38
C THR A 76 -0.91 -6.26 18.55
N ASP A 77 0.21 -5.58 18.34
CA ASP A 77 1.23 -5.35 19.36
C ASP A 77 0.67 -4.42 20.46
N GLY A 78 -0.02 -3.35 20.10
CA GLY A 78 -0.70 -2.48 21.06
C GLY A 78 -1.80 -3.21 21.84
N LEU A 79 -2.58 -4.08 21.18
CA LEU A 79 -3.59 -4.90 21.87
C LEU A 79 -2.95 -5.87 22.86
N ARG A 80 -1.83 -6.51 22.48
CA ARG A 80 -1.07 -7.38 23.38
C ARG A 80 -0.59 -6.62 24.62
N GLU A 81 -0.05 -5.43 24.44
CA GLU A 81 0.40 -4.58 25.56
C GLU A 81 -0.77 -4.20 26.49
N ASN A 82 -1.90 -3.79 25.93
CA ASN A 82 -3.10 -3.49 26.71
C ASN A 82 -3.60 -4.70 27.51
N ILE A 83 -3.61 -5.90 26.91
CA ILE A 83 -4.00 -7.14 27.60
C ILE A 83 -3.03 -7.47 28.75
N LEU A 84 -1.72 -7.30 28.54
CA LEU A 84 -0.72 -7.53 29.58
C LEU A 84 -0.88 -6.54 30.75
N ASN A 85 -1.05 -5.26 30.45
CA ASN A 85 -1.26 -4.21 31.45
C ASN A 85 -2.55 -4.44 32.24
N PHE A 86 -3.62 -4.82 31.56
CA PHE A 86 -4.88 -5.22 32.19
C PHE A 86 -4.66 -6.42 33.11
N SER A 87 -4.06 -7.50 32.62
CA SER A 87 -3.77 -8.70 33.42
C SER A 87 -3.00 -8.35 34.69
N HIS A 88 -1.92 -7.57 34.56
CA HIS A 88 -1.11 -7.12 35.71
C HIS A 88 -1.95 -6.33 36.72
N SER A 89 -2.69 -5.31 36.28
CA SER A 89 -3.53 -4.50 37.18
C SER A 89 -4.63 -5.33 37.86
N TYR A 90 -5.23 -6.29 37.16
CA TYR A 90 -6.23 -7.20 37.73
C TYR A 90 -5.63 -8.13 38.79
N PHE A 91 -4.44 -8.67 38.56
CA PHE A 91 -3.77 -9.51 39.56
C PHE A 91 -3.26 -8.69 40.75
N ASP A 92 -2.75 -7.48 40.53
CA ASP A 92 -2.29 -6.58 41.59
C ASP A 92 -3.45 -6.16 42.50
N THR A 93 -4.62 -5.83 41.94
CA THR A 93 -5.81 -5.51 42.74
C THR A 93 -6.31 -6.71 43.55
N ILE A 94 -6.31 -7.92 43.00
CA ILE A 94 -6.64 -9.14 43.75
C ILE A 94 -5.63 -9.39 44.88
N LYS A 95 -4.34 -9.18 44.61
CA LYS A 95 -3.28 -9.33 45.61
C LYS A 95 -3.42 -8.32 46.75
N GLU A 96 -3.68 -7.06 46.43
CA GLU A 96 -3.90 -5.99 47.41
C GLU A 96 -5.17 -6.23 48.27
N LEU A 97 -6.24 -6.77 47.66
CA LEU A 97 -7.43 -7.23 48.37
C LEU A 97 -7.16 -8.42 49.29
N GLY A 98 -6.26 -9.32 48.90
CA GLY A 98 -5.86 -10.48 49.71
C GLY A 98 -4.95 -10.13 50.89
N ASP A 99 -4.04 -9.16 50.72
CA ASP A 99 -3.12 -8.72 51.77
C ASP A 99 -3.82 -7.86 52.86
N ASN A 100 -4.98 -7.27 52.55
CA ASN A 100 -5.81 -6.57 53.54
C ASN A 100 -6.68 -7.53 54.36
N SER A 101 -6.11 -8.05 55.46
CA SER A 101 -6.74 -9.01 56.39
C SER A 101 -8.11 -8.62 56.98
N LYS A 102 -8.62 -7.39 56.79
CA LYS A 102 -9.93 -6.92 57.28
C LYS A 102 -10.98 -6.70 56.17
N THR A 103 -10.66 -6.98 54.92
CA THR A 103 -11.58 -6.80 53.79
C THR A 103 -12.26 -8.12 53.41
N THR A 104 -13.58 -8.19 53.56
CA THR A 104 -14.39 -9.29 52.99
C THR A 104 -14.64 -8.98 51.51
N THR A 105 -13.89 -9.61 50.62
CA THR A 105 -14.03 -9.45 49.17
C THR A 105 -15.08 -10.42 48.63
N VAL A 106 -16.19 -9.90 48.12
CA VAL A 106 -17.22 -10.70 47.41
C VAL A 106 -16.95 -10.61 45.91
N PHE A 107 -16.52 -11.71 45.30
CA PHE A 107 -16.30 -11.80 43.86
C PHE A 107 -17.63 -12.00 43.13
N ILE A 108 -18.00 -11.03 42.29
CA ILE A 108 -19.20 -11.09 41.45
C ILE A 108 -18.78 -11.47 40.02
N PRO A 109 -19.04 -12.69 39.53
CA PRO A 109 -18.73 -13.09 38.16
C PRO A 109 -19.51 -12.22 37.15
N HIS A 110 -18.81 -11.70 36.14
CA HIS A 110 -19.39 -10.90 35.06
C HIS A 110 -19.55 -11.77 33.81
N GLY A 111 -20.77 -12.20 33.54
CA GLY A 111 -21.14 -12.85 32.29
C GLY A 111 -22.66 -12.99 32.21
N PRO A 112 -23.25 -13.04 31.00
CA PRO A 112 -24.69 -12.90 30.80
C PRO A 112 -25.56 -13.99 31.46
N GLY A 113 -24.97 -15.09 31.97
CA GLY A 113 -25.67 -16.12 32.76
C GLY A 113 -25.47 -16.02 34.29
N HIS A 114 -24.36 -15.42 34.74
CA HIS A 114 -23.93 -15.52 36.14
C HIS A 114 -24.77 -14.68 37.13
N VAL A 115 -25.48 -13.66 36.63
CA VAL A 115 -26.33 -12.79 37.47
C VAL A 115 -27.54 -13.54 38.04
N LYS A 116 -28.08 -14.51 37.30
CA LYS A 116 -29.16 -15.38 37.78
C LYS A 116 -28.66 -16.34 38.85
N ASP A 117 -27.50 -16.95 38.62
CA ASP A 117 -26.88 -17.90 39.54
C ASP A 117 -26.52 -17.22 40.89
N ILE A 118 -26.09 -15.95 40.87
CA ILE A 118 -25.88 -15.16 42.10
C ILE A 118 -27.20 -14.94 42.85
N GLY A 119 -28.26 -14.59 42.13
CA GLY A 119 -29.59 -14.41 42.74
C GLY A 119 -30.08 -15.69 43.41
N ASP A 120 -29.90 -16.83 42.76
CA ASP A 120 -30.26 -18.14 43.29
C ASP A 120 -29.36 -18.56 44.47
N GLN A 121 -28.05 -18.27 44.44
CA GLN A 121 -27.13 -18.52 45.56
C GLN A 121 -27.44 -17.66 46.79
N ILE A 122 -27.69 -16.37 46.64
CA ILE A 122 -28.06 -15.48 47.75
C ILE A 122 -29.38 -15.94 48.38
N ARG A 123 -30.37 -16.27 47.54
CA ARG A 123 -31.68 -16.74 48.00
C ARG A 123 -31.58 -18.07 48.74
N THR A 124 -30.76 -18.99 48.23
CA THR A 124 -30.52 -20.30 48.85
C THR A 124 -29.77 -20.15 50.17
N GLY A 125 -28.69 -19.36 50.22
CA GLY A 125 -27.96 -19.10 51.45
C GLY A 125 -28.79 -18.40 52.53
N MET A 126 -29.68 -17.46 52.15
CA MET A 126 -30.64 -16.87 53.07
C MET A 126 -31.70 -17.88 53.55
N MET A 127 -32.22 -18.74 52.68
CA MET A 127 -33.15 -19.81 53.08
C MET A 127 -32.48 -20.85 53.97
N GLU A 128 -31.25 -21.22 53.68
CA GLU A 128 -30.45 -22.17 54.45
C GLU A 128 -30.11 -21.60 55.85
N ALA A 129 -29.72 -20.33 55.91
CA ALA A 129 -29.53 -19.60 57.17
C ALA A 129 -30.83 -19.46 57.97
N SER A 130 -31.97 -19.25 57.29
CA SER A 130 -33.30 -19.21 57.92
C SER A 130 -33.75 -20.59 58.42
N SER A 131 -33.29 -21.66 57.79
CA SER A 131 -33.59 -23.05 58.17
C SER A 131 -32.66 -23.62 59.24
N SER A 132 -31.49 -23.00 59.45
CA SER A 132 -30.45 -23.47 60.37
C SER A 132 -30.37 -22.67 61.69
N GLY A 133 -31.27 -21.72 61.96
CA GLY A 133 -31.40 -21.13 63.30
C GLY A 133 -32.39 -21.93 64.17
N LEU A 134 -32.19 -22.20 65.46
CA LEU A 134 -31.27 -21.68 66.49
C LEU A 134 -30.92 -20.18 66.42
#